data_AF-K1TGF0-F1
#
_entry.id   AF-K1TGF0-F1
#
_cell.length_a   1.000
_cell.length_b   1.000
_cell.length_c   1.000
_cell.angle_alpha   90.00
_cell.angle_beta   90.00
_cell.angle_gamma   90.00
#
_symmetry.space_group_name_H-M   'P 1'
#
loop_
_entity.id
_entity.type
_entity.pdbx_description
1 polymer ?
#
loop_
_entity_poly.entity_id
_entity_poly.type
_entity_poly.pdbx_seq_one_letter_code
_entity_poly.pdbx_strand_id
1 'polypeptide(L)'
;MDSSYVVHEMAKRNDVKTFSVGYAEEKYSELSHAQEFAKHENVKNFSKKITAEEYFNITPMVQYYMDEPLPNPSAIALYFLANLASQQVKVVLSGEGADELFGGYHYYREPLDFAKYMRLPQGLRNMLGGIAEKMPSFHGKRFLTRGRYPIEERY
;
A
#
# COMPACT_ATOMS: atom_id res chain seq x y z
N MET A 1 -1.85 8.56 4.58
CA MET A 1 -1.47 10.00 4.61
C MET A 1 -2.30 10.79 3.60
N ASP A 2 -2.37 10.36 2.35
CA ASP A 2 -3.02 11.11 1.26
C ASP A 2 -4.54 11.20 1.45
N SER A 3 -5.17 10.07 1.77
CA SER A 3 -6.59 10.02 2.12
C SER A 3 -6.92 10.85 3.36
N SER A 4 -6.05 10.87 4.37
CA SER A 4 -6.20 11.69 5.58
C SER A 4 -6.19 13.18 5.25
N TYR A 5 -5.33 13.63 4.34
CA TYR A 5 -5.29 15.01 3.88
C TYR A 5 -6.58 15.42 3.16
N VAL A 6 -7.09 14.57 2.25
CA VAL A 6 -8.37 14.80 1.57
C VAL A 6 -9.51 14.94 2.58
N VAL A 7 -9.59 14.03 3.56
CA VAL A 7 -10.62 14.08 4.61
C VAL A 7 -10.53 15.37 5.42
N HIS A 8 -9.33 15.76 5.87
CA HIS A 8 -9.13 16.98 6.64
C HIS A 8 -9.60 18.24 5.88
N GLU A 9 -9.25 18.35 4.59
CA GLU A 9 -9.68 19.50 3.78
C GLU A 9 -11.19 19.50 3.50
N MET A 10 -11.79 18.33 3.29
CA MET A 10 -13.24 18.25 3.08
C MET A 10 -14.04 18.55 4.35
N ALA A 11 -13.58 18.05 5.50
CA ALA A 11 -14.25 18.22 6.80
C ALA A 11 -14.36 19.70 7.21
N LYS A 12 -13.45 20.57 6.74
CA LYS A 12 -13.54 22.03 6.94
C LYS A 12 -14.77 22.67 6.30
N ARG A 13 -15.32 22.04 5.25
CA ARG A 13 -16.36 22.65 4.40
C ARG A 13 -17.66 21.87 4.37
N ASN A 14 -17.64 20.58 4.69
CA ASN A 14 -18.79 19.68 4.57
C ASN A 14 -18.84 18.69 5.74
N ASP A 15 -20.06 18.23 6.06
CA ASP A 15 -20.24 17.04 6.90
C ASP A 15 -19.86 15.79 6.07
N VAL A 16 -18.72 15.18 6.40
CA VAL A 16 -18.15 14.07 5.63
C VAL A 16 -18.29 12.74 6.35
N LYS A 17 -18.56 11.71 5.54
CA LYS A 17 -18.50 10.32 5.95
C LYS A 17 -17.20 9.72 5.41
N THR A 18 -16.48 9.01 6.26
CA THR A 18 -15.27 8.29 5.89
C THR A 18 -15.55 6.78 5.86
N PHE A 19 -14.86 6.09 4.96
CA PHE A 19 -15.02 4.66 4.74
C PHE A 19 -13.65 4.01 4.81
N SER A 20 -13.55 2.90 5.52
CA SER A 20 -12.27 2.21 5.72
C SER A 20 -12.47 0.69 5.72
N VAL A 21 -11.52 -0.02 5.15
CA VAL A 21 -11.49 -1.48 5.20
C VAL A 21 -10.14 -1.93 5.73
N GLY A 22 -10.12 -3.09 6.36
CA GLY A 22 -8.90 -3.71 6.86
C GLY A 22 -9.13 -5.21 7.04
N TYR A 23 -8.06 -5.95 7.28
CA TYR A 23 -8.15 -7.39 7.49
C TYR A 23 -8.48 -7.73 8.95
N ALA A 24 -9.06 -8.92 9.18
CA ALA A 24 -9.30 -9.43 10.52
C ALA A 24 -7.99 -9.62 11.31
N GLU A 25 -6.92 -9.99 10.61
CA GLU A 25 -5.57 -10.06 11.14
C GLU A 25 -4.99 -8.64 11.32
N GLU A 26 -5.07 -8.12 12.54
CA GLU A 26 -4.67 -6.75 12.91
C GLU A 26 -3.26 -6.35 12.41
N LYS A 27 -2.33 -7.30 12.34
CA LYS A 27 -0.96 -7.05 11.84
C LYS A 27 -0.94 -6.47 10.41
N TYR A 28 -1.95 -6.76 9.61
CA TYR A 28 -2.06 -6.33 8.22
C TYR A 28 -3.12 -5.24 8.03
N SER A 29 -3.66 -4.68 9.12
CA SER A 29 -4.80 -3.78 9.09
C SER A 29 -4.39 -2.36 9.48
N GLU A 30 -4.70 -1.38 8.63
CA GLU A 30 -4.56 0.05 8.93
C GLU A 30 -5.84 0.64 9.56
N LEU A 31 -6.84 -0.20 9.81
CA LEU A 31 -8.18 0.22 10.24
C LEU A 31 -8.16 1.01 11.55
N SER A 32 -7.28 0.62 12.49
CA SER A 32 -7.10 1.31 13.77
C SER A 32 -6.69 2.77 13.58
N HIS A 33 -5.68 3.02 12.74
CA HIS A 33 -5.21 4.36 12.40
C HIS A 33 -6.29 5.19 11.71
N ALA A 34 -7.04 4.58 10.77
CA ALA A 34 -8.13 5.26 10.08
C ALA A 34 -9.27 5.66 11.02
N GLN A 35 -9.64 4.79 11.95
CA GLN A 35 -10.66 5.06 12.96
C GLN A 35 -10.22 6.12 13.97
N GLU A 36 -8.95 6.09 14.39
CA GLU A 36 -8.37 7.11 15.27
C GLU A 36 -8.36 8.47 14.60
N PHE A 37 -7.91 8.54 13.34
CA PHE A 37 -7.91 9.78 12.56
C PHE A 37 -9.32 10.34 12.38
N ALA A 38 -10.31 9.50 12.06
CA ALA A 38 -11.68 9.96 11.92
C ALA A 38 -12.28 10.51 13.24
N LYS A 39 -11.91 9.93 14.38
CA LYS A 39 -12.29 10.47 15.70
C LYS A 39 -11.63 11.82 15.96
N HIS A 40 -10.35 11.97 15.60
CA HIS A 40 -9.62 13.23 15.72
C HIS A 40 -10.27 14.35 14.90
N GLU A 41 -10.65 14.05 13.65
CA GLU A 41 -11.34 15.00 12.76
C GLU A 41 -12.83 15.18 13.08
N ASN A 42 -13.36 14.45 14.08
CA ASN A 42 -14.78 14.43 14.45
C ASN A 42 -15.72 14.11 13.28
N VAL A 43 -15.35 13.15 12.44
CA VAL A 43 -16.12 12.72 11.26
C VAL A 43 -16.64 11.29 11.45
N LYS A 44 -17.79 10.98 10.85
CA LYS A 44 -18.36 9.63 10.93
C LYS A 44 -17.54 8.65 10.11
N ASN A 45 -17.05 7.57 10.73
CA ASN A 45 -16.34 6.49 10.04
C ASN A 45 -17.18 5.22 9.95
N PHE A 46 -17.24 4.64 8.76
CA PHE A 46 -17.78 3.33 8.49
C PHE A 46 -16.62 2.39 8.17
N SER A 47 -16.44 1.37 9.00
CA SER A 47 -15.31 0.45 8.88
C SER A 47 -15.79 -0.99 8.70
N LYS A 48 -15.14 -1.75 7.81
CA LYS A 48 -15.34 -3.21 7.68
C LYS A 48 -14.03 -3.96 7.86
N LYS A 49 -14.04 -5.00 8.70
CA LYS A 49 -13.00 -6.03 8.72
C LYS A 49 -13.34 -7.12 7.71
N ILE A 50 -12.35 -7.51 6.92
CA ILE A 50 -12.46 -8.55 5.90
C ILE A 50 -11.80 -9.81 6.45
N THR A 51 -12.54 -10.90 6.53
CA THR A 51 -11.97 -12.21 6.91
C THR A 51 -11.31 -12.88 5.71
N ALA A 52 -10.40 -13.82 5.95
CA ALA A 52 -9.81 -14.63 4.89
C ALA A 52 -10.90 -15.37 4.06
N GLU A 53 -11.94 -15.87 4.72
CA GLU A 53 -13.06 -16.53 4.06
C GLU A 53 -13.83 -15.57 3.12
N GLU A 54 -14.18 -14.37 3.60
CA GLU A 54 -14.83 -13.35 2.77
C GLU A 54 -13.97 -12.96 1.57
N TYR A 55 -12.66 -12.81 1.79
CA TYR A 55 -11.69 -12.48 0.75
C TYR A 55 -11.67 -13.55 -0.36
N PHE A 56 -11.49 -14.82 0.01
CA PHE A 56 -11.41 -15.90 -0.98
C PHE A 56 -12.75 -16.17 -1.67
N ASN A 57 -13.87 -16.07 -0.95
CA ASN A 57 -15.20 -16.28 -1.52
C ASN A 57 -15.55 -15.25 -2.59
N ILE A 58 -15.13 -14.00 -2.42
CA ILE A 58 -15.47 -12.91 -3.35
C ILE A 58 -14.50 -12.80 -4.54
N THR A 59 -13.30 -13.36 -4.41
CA THR A 59 -12.21 -13.24 -5.39
C THR A 59 -12.64 -13.60 -6.82
N PRO A 60 -13.34 -14.73 -7.08
CA PRO A 60 -13.75 -15.08 -8.44
C PRO A 60 -14.68 -14.02 -9.08
N MET A 61 -15.57 -13.44 -8.28
CA MET A 61 -16.51 -12.42 -8.74
C MET A 61 -15.79 -11.11 -9.00
N VAL A 62 -14.92 -10.65 -8.10
CA VAL A 62 -14.13 -9.43 -8.35
C VAL A 62 -13.29 -9.58 -9.61
N GLN A 63 -12.65 -10.74 -9.78
CA GLN A 63 -11.85 -11.02 -10.96
C GLN A 63 -12.67 -10.99 -12.26
N TYR A 64 -13.93 -11.45 -12.23
CA TYR A 64 -14.84 -11.35 -13.37
C TYR A 64 -15.11 -9.89 -13.77
N TYR A 65 -15.25 -8.96 -12.81
CA TYR A 65 -15.52 -7.54 -13.07
C TYR A 65 -14.28 -6.70 -13.40
N MET A 66 -13.08 -7.25 -13.29
CA MET A 66 -11.84 -6.54 -13.64
C MET A 66 -11.53 -6.59 -15.14
N ASP A 67 -12.35 -7.28 -15.95
CA ASP A 67 -12.20 -7.52 -17.40
C ASP A 67 -10.92 -8.27 -17.84
N GLU A 68 -9.85 -8.24 -17.04
CA GLU A 68 -8.61 -8.98 -17.26
C GLU A 68 -8.05 -9.56 -15.94
N PRO A 69 -7.32 -10.70 -15.98
CA PRO A 69 -6.65 -11.28 -14.82
C PRO A 69 -5.54 -10.36 -14.30
N LEU A 70 -5.84 -9.57 -13.26
CA LEU A 70 -4.88 -8.70 -12.60
C LEU A 70 -4.49 -9.28 -11.24
N PRO A 71 -3.20 -9.59 -11.00
CA PRO A 71 -2.74 -10.12 -9.72
C PRO A 71 -2.61 -9.00 -8.66
N ASN A 72 -3.60 -8.12 -8.55
CA ASN A 72 -3.63 -7.02 -7.59
C ASN A 72 -4.48 -7.40 -6.37
N PRO A 73 -3.87 -7.82 -5.23
CA PRO A 73 -4.63 -8.21 -4.04
C PRO A 73 -5.45 -7.06 -3.44
N SER A 74 -5.08 -5.81 -3.72
CA SER A 74 -5.82 -4.63 -3.23
C SER A 74 -7.20 -4.48 -3.90
N ALA A 75 -7.41 -5.08 -5.08
CA ALA A 75 -8.70 -5.02 -5.77
C ALA A 75 -9.85 -5.63 -4.95
N ILE A 76 -9.57 -6.69 -4.20
CA ILE A 76 -10.55 -7.33 -3.33
C ILE A 76 -10.94 -6.41 -2.18
N ALA A 77 -9.96 -5.76 -1.54
CA ALA A 77 -10.23 -4.79 -0.48
C ALA A 77 -11.01 -3.57 -1.03
N LEU A 78 -10.66 -3.10 -2.22
CA LEU A 78 -11.34 -2.00 -2.89
C LEU A 78 -12.82 -2.34 -3.17
N TYR A 79 -13.13 -3.58 -3.57
CA TYR A 79 -14.51 -4.04 -3.72
C TYR A 79 -15.30 -3.88 -2.41
N PHE A 80 -14.76 -4.35 -1.28
CA PHE A 80 -15.44 -4.23 0.01
C PHE A 80 -15.60 -2.77 0.44
N LEU A 81 -14.62 -1.92 0.16
CA LEU A 81 -14.69 -0.49 0.45
C LEU A 81 -15.78 0.18 -0.39
N ALA A 82 -15.82 -0.08 -1.69
CA ALA A 82 -16.82 0.43 -2.60
C ALA A 82 -18.23 -0.08 -2.25
N ASN A 83 -18.36 -1.36 -1.87
CA ASN A 83 -19.62 -1.95 -1.42
C ASN A 83 -20.12 -1.30 -0.12
N LEU A 84 -19.23 -1.03 0.83
CA LEU A 84 -19.57 -0.34 2.07
C LEU A 84 -19.99 1.12 1.81
N ALA A 85 -19.27 1.83 0.94
CA ALA A 85 -19.56 3.21 0.61
C ALA A 85 -20.89 3.35 -0.17
N SER A 86 -21.17 2.45 -1.11
CA SER A 86 -22.36 2.51 -1.98
C SER A 86 -23.69 2.38 -1.22
N GLN A 87 -23.65 1.79 -0.01
CA GLN A 87 -24.78 1.72 0.91
C GLN A 87 -25.11 3.07 1.56
N GLN A 88 -24.19 4.03 1.54
CA GLN A 88 -24.30 5.31 2.26
C GLN A 88 -24.25 6.53 1.35
N VAL A 89 -23.49 6.47 0.25
CA VAL A 89 -23.22 7.57 -0.67
C VAL A 89 -23.11 7.07 -2.11
N LYS A 90 -23.23 7.98 -3.08
CA LYS A 90 -23.06 7.70 -4.51
C LYS A 90 -21.74 8.21 -5.09
N VAL A 91 -21.07 9.13 -4.38
CA VAL A 91 -19.81 9.73 -4.78
C VAL A 91 -18.84 9.63 -3.61
N VAL A 92 -17.61 9.25 -3.90
CA VAL A 92 -16.50 9.18 -2.95
C VAL A 92 -15.29 9.90 -3.54
N LEU A 93 -14.46 10.48 -2.67
CA LEU A 93 -13.15 11.01 -3.04
C LEU A 93 -12.07 10.09 -2.46
N SER A 94 -11.05 9.83 -3.26
CA SER A 94 -9.91 8.97 -2.93
C SER A 94 -8.62 9.78 -2.95
N GLY A 95 -7.61 9.31 -2.22
CA GLY A 95 -6.25 9.82 -2.26
C GLY A 95 -5.35 9.14 -3.30
N GLU A 96 -5.91 8.27 -4.16
CA GLU A 96 -5.16 7.64 -5.26
C GLU A 96 -4.55 8.68 -6.23
N GLY A 97 -3.38 8.38 -6.79
CA GLY A 97 -2.66 9.27 -7.69
C GLY A 97 -1.65 10.21 -7.00
N ALA A 98 -1.70 10.33 -5.67
CA ALA A 98 -0.80 11.21 -4.91
C ALA A 98 0.65 10.72 -4.99
N ASP A 99 0.89 9.42 -4.85
CA ASP A 99 2.22 8.84 -4.90
C ASP A 99 2.86 8.99 -6.28
N GLU A 100 2.07 8.86 -7.35
CA GLU A 100 2.50 9.06 -8.73
C GLU A 100 2.85 10.53 -9.01
N LEU A 101 2.01 11.45 -8.50
CA LEU A 101 2.20 12.88 -8.72
C LEU A 101 3.39 13.44 -7.93
N PHE A 102 3.58 12.99 -6.69
CA PHE A 102 4.59 13.54 -5.78
C PHE A 102 5.82 12.66 -5.61
N GLY A 103 5.89 11.52 -6.28
CA GLY A 103 7.01 10.59 -6.15
C GLY A 103 7.06 9.89 -4.78
N GLY A 104 5.90 9.57 -4.20
CA GLY A 104 5.77 9.00 -2.86
C GLY A 104 6.24 7.55 -2.74
N TYR A 105 6.28 6.81 -3.86
CA TYR A 105 6.76 5.44 -3.83
C TYR A 105 8.27 5.33 -3.51
N HIS A 106 8.60 4.43 -2.57
CA HIS A 106 9.98 4.18 -2.16
C HIS A 106 10.92 3.81 -3.32
N TYR A 107 10.42 3.15 -4.37
CA TYR A 107 11.25 2.77 -5.51
C TYR A 107 11.73 3.97 -6.34
N TYR A 108 11.05 5.12 -6.31
CA TYR A 108 11.57 6.35 -6.93
C TYR A 108 12.84 6.86 -6.23
N ARG A 109 12.99 6.56 -4.94
CA ARG A 109 14.18 6.92 -4.15
C ARG A 109 15.30 5.89 -4.25
N GLU A 110 14.97 4.66 -4.66
CA GLU A 110 15.92 3.55 -4.69
C GLU A 110 17.22 3.89 -5.45
N PRO A 111 17.20 4.51 -6.65
CA PRO A 111 18.44 4.89 -7.34
C PRO A 111 19.32 5.85 -6.53
N LEU A 112 18.71 6.79 -5.79
CA LEU A 112 19.42 7.75 -4.94
C LEU A 112 20.04 7.06 -3.73
N ASP A 113 19.30 6.16 -3.08
CA ASP A 113 19.76 5.41 -1.91
C ASP A 113 20.91 4.47 -2.29
N PHE A 114 20.87 3.90 -3.50
CA PHE A 114 21.92 3.04 -4.03
C PHE A 114 23.10 3.81 -4.66
N ALA A 115 22.99 5.11 -4.92
CA ALA A 115 23.99 5.87 -5.68
C ALA A 115 25.41 5.78 -5.09
N LYS A 116 25.54 5.85 -3.76
CA LYS A 116 26.84 5.70 -3.08
C LYS A 116 27.35 4.26 -3.11
N TYR A 117 26.44 3.30 -2.95
CA TYR A 117 26.76 1.87 -2.96
C TYR A 117 27.20 1.40 -4.35
N MET A 118 26.60 1.92 -5.41
CA MET A 118 26.94 1.59 -6.80
C MET A 118 28.33 2.07 -7.23
N ARG A 119 28.96 2.97 -6.47
CA ARG A 119 30.38 3.35 -6.69
C ARG A 119 31.35 2.22 -6.33
N LEU A 120 30.93 1.24 -5.55
CA LEU A 120 31.77 0.09 -5.21
C LEU A 120 31.95 -0.81 -6.46
N PRO A 121 33.16 -1.36 -6.68
CA PRO A 121 33.41 -2.30 -7.77
C PRO A 121 32.45 -3.49 -7.72
N GLN A 122 32.04 -3.98 -8.90
CA GLN A 122 31.07 -5.08 -9.05
C GLN A 122 31.47 -6.33 -8.25
N GLY A 123 32.76 -6.67 -8.20
CA GLY A 123 33.27 -7.81 -7.42
C GLY A 123 33.00 -7.70 -5.92
N LEU A 124 33.15 -6.50 -5.34
CA LEU A 124 32.87 -6.27 -3.93
C LEU A 124 31.37 -6.35 -3.63
N ARG A 125 30.54 -5.80 -4.52
CA ARG A 125 29.07 -5.90 -4.41
C ARG A 125 28.58 -7.34 -4.54
N ASN A 126 29.17 -8.14 -5.43
CA ASN A 126 28.87 -9.57 -5.58
C ASN A 126 29.22 -10.35 -4.31
N MET A 127 30.37 -10.06 -3.70
CA MET A 127 30.77 -10.71 -2.44
C MET A 127 29.82 -10.35 -1.30
N LEU A 128 29.53 -9.05 -1.12
CA LEU A 128 28.60 -8.58 -0.08
C LEU A 128 27.20 -9.16 -0.26
N GLY A 129 26.68 -9.18 -1.49
CA GLY A 129 25.39 -9.78 -1.82
C GLY A 129 25.36 -11.29 -1.55
N GLY A 130 26.39 -12.03 -1.96
CA GLY A 130 26.48 -13.48 -1.76
C GLY A 130 26.63 -13.90 -0.29
N ILE A 131 27.30 -13.09 0.53
CA ILE A 131 27.35 -13.29 1.99
C ILE A 131 25.97 -13.00 2.59
N ALA A 132 25.35 -11.88 2.22
CA ALA A 132 24.04 -11.48 2.75
C ALA A 132 22.93 -12.50 2.41
N GLU A 133 22.97 -13.13 1.22
CA GLU A 133 22.03 -14.18 0.83
C GLU A 133 22.03 -15.36 1.81
N LYS A 134 23.22 -15.80 2.23
CA LYS A 134 23.43 -16.95 3.12
C LYS A 134 23.15 -16.66 4.60
N MET A 135 23.09 -15.40 4.99
CA MET A 135 22.77 -15.00 6.36
C MET A 135 21.25 -15.08 6.64
N PRO A 136 20.82 -15.25 7.91
CA PRO A 136 19.41 -15.14 8.28
C PRO A 136 18.83 -13.76 7.91
N SER A 137 17.50 -13.61 7.94
CA SER A 137 16.85 -12.34 7.61
C SER A 137 17.26 -11.23 8.60
N PHE A 138 17.81 -10.12 8.10
CA PHE A 138 18.17 -8.95 8.89
C PHE A 138 17.85 -7.65 8.14
N HIS A 139 17.76 -6.55 8.89
CA HIS A 139 17.49 -5.23 8.33
C HIS A 139 18.63 -4.79 7.40
N GLY A 140 18.32 -4.50 6.13
CA GLY A 140 19.34 -4.17 5.11
C GLY A 140 19.83 -5.36 4.27
N LYS A 141 19.43 -6.61 4.57
CA LYS A 141 19.74 -7.77 3.71
C LYS A 141 19.32 -7.55 2.26
N ARG A 142 18.07 -7.11 2.05
CA ARG A 142 17.54 -6.79 0.71
C ARG A 142 18.33 -5.70 -0.01
N PHE A 143 18.91 -4.74 0.73
CA PHE A 143 19.74 -3.70 0.14
C PHE A 143 21.02 -4.30 -0.46
N LEU A 144 21.72 -5.15 0.29
CA LEU A 144 22.95 -5.80 -0.17
C LEU A 144 22.71 -6.78 -1.32
N THR A 145 21.63 -7.57 -1.26
CA THR A 145 21.32 -8.55 -2.30
C THR A 145 20.86 -7.89 -3.60
N ARG A 146 19.97 -6.89 -3.54
CA ARG A 146 19.57 -6.12 -4.74
C ARG A 146 20.72 -5.28 -5.29
N GLY A 147 21.57 -4.77 -4.39
CA GLY A 147 22.80 -4.03 -4.69
C GLY A 147 23.80 -4.75 -5.59
N ARG A 148 23.69 -6.07 -5.71
CA ARG A 148 24.47 -6.91 -6.61
C ARG A 148 24.25 -6.52 -8.07
N TYR A 149 23.02 -6.29 -8.47
CA TYR A 149 22.67 -6.10 -9.88
C TYR A 149 22.70 -4.62 -10.28
N PRO A 150 23.14 -4.30 -11.51
CA PRO A 150 22.91 -2.99 -12.11
C PRO A 150 21.40 -2.76 -12.32
N ILE A 151 20.98 -1.52 -12.63
CA ILE A 151 19.55 -1.15 -12.65
C ILE A 151 18.77 -1.99 -13.67
N GLU A 152 19.40 -2.31 -14.80
CA GLU A 152 18.85 -3.06 -15.93
C GLU A 152 18.54 -4.52 -15.62
N GLU A 153 19.20 -5.09 -14.60
CA GLU A 153 19.03 -6.49 -14.18
C GLU A 153 18.20 -6.61 -12.90
N ARG A 154 17.78 -5.48 -12.30
CA ARG A 154 17.04 -5.45 -11.03
C ARG A 154 15.51 -5.45 -11.23
N TYR A 155 15.04 -5.08 -12.42
CA TYR A 155 13.64 -5.00 -12.83
C TYR A 155 13.43 -5.81 -14.09
#